data_AF-A0A7S0BZ93-F1
#
_entry.id   AF-A0A7S0BZ93-F1
#
_cell.length_a   1.000
_cell.length_b   1.000
_cell.length_c   1.000
_cell.angle_alpha   90.00
_cell.angle_beta   90.00
_cell.angle_gamma   90.00
#
_symmetry.space_group_name_H-M   'P 1'
#
loop_
_entity.id
_entity.type
_entity.pdbx_description
1 polymer ?
#
loop_
_entity_poly.entity_id
_entity_poly.type
_entity_poly.pdbx_seq_one_letter_code
_entity_poly.pdbx_strand_id
1 'polypeptide(L)'
;PPPPATTPPTNRKKDHQRLKLDESIITTSEVSRVRQIPPLILLQPVNDSLQNDIQDLSKNMHYTQQLNMAKLHILPPPPPSSPPPFKKIRQEVLQNYLSMRTDDEAFMHAINAGLVWQTLVGAFVRFPKIWYNGARLPGMGIEAEDGAADVRWKYISRNRIRGNNLLNSFVRYRSSVPTKGRLLLHIIVRDLNWRPSKDIVIGCYFPGDAYNKVSMLVENRNSCDENVREIFMAIRDRWEFTTPSANGDYSSSIAEPTRLLDPLLTMNKKMEDVMSPSPIGKKKHSVNNYNIRAIYGDEPPARTVIIMESELYDLLINARESAGTCATAILLLQEFIFR
;
A
#
# COMPACT_ATOMS: atom_id res chain seq x y z
N PRO A 1 68.06 -33.51 -40.12
CA PRO A 1 67.49 -32.58 -39.12
C PRO A 1 66.05 -33.00 -38.75
N PRO A 2 65.78 -33.39 -37.50
CA PRO A 2 64.47 -33.86 -37.06
C PRO A 2 63.51 -32.69 -36.72
N PRO A 3 62.18 -32.92 -36.68
CA PRO A 3 61.17 -31.89 -36.44
C PRO A 3 61.02 -31.54 -34.95
N PRO A 4 60.49 -30.35 -34.60
CA PRO A 4 60.36 -29.90 -33.22
C PRO A 4 59.17 -30.53 -32.49
N ALA A 5 59.39 -30.79 -31.21
CA ALA A 5 58.55 -31.52 -30.27
C ALA A 5 57.25 -30.79 -29.88
N THR A 6 56.17 -31.55 -29.83
CA THR A 6 54.88 -31.23 -29.20
C THR A 6 54.96 -31.28 -27.68
N THR A 7 54.47 -30.25 -27.00
CA THR A 7 54.30 -30.18 -25.54
C THR A 7 52.95 -30.78 -25.08
N PRO A 8 52.86 -31.38 -23.87
CA PRO A 8 51.65 -32.02 -23.36
C PRO A 8 50.77 -31.08 -22.49
N PRO A 9 49.49 -31.41 -22.27
CA PRO A 9 48.56 -30.61 -21.47
C PRO A 9 48.67 -30.91 -19.97
N THR A 10 48.66 -29.86 -19.14
CA THR A 10 48.61 -29.95 -17.68
C THR A 10 47.18 -30.05 -17.17
N ASN A 11 46.82 -31.24 -16.70
CA ASN A 11 45.61 -31.50 -15.91
C ASN A 11 45.73 -30.85 -14.52
N ARG A 12 44.93 -29.82 -14.24
CA ARG A 12 44.68 -29.33 -12.87
C ARG A 12 43.34 -29.87 -12.37
N LYS A 13 43.41 -30.95 -11.59
CA LYS A 13 42.37 -31.36 -10.65
C LYS A 13 42.17 -30.23 -9.63
N LYS A 14 40.94 -29.76 -9.46
CA LYS A 14 40.51 -29.01 -8.27
C LYS A 14 39.45 -29.83 -7.57
N ASP A 15 39.83 -30.35 -6.42
CA ASP A 15 38.94 -30.88 -5.40
C ASP A 15 38.02 -29.77 -4.89
N HIS A 16 36.71 -29.98 -4.96
CA HIS A 16 35.75 -29.17 -4.20
C HIS A 16 34.90 -30.09 -3.32
N GLN A 17 35.05 -29.82 -2.03
CA GLN A 17 34.42 -30.44 -0.89
C GLN A 17 32.89 -30.32 -0.98
N ARG A 18 32.21 -31.45 -0.78
CA ARG A 18 30.79 -31.53 -0.49
C ARG A 18 30.50 -30.90 0.88
N LEU A 19 29.89 -29.72 0.89
CA LEU A 19 29.10 -29.24 2.02
C LEU A 19 27.66 -29.74 1.82
N LYS A 20 27.24 -30.67 2.68
CA LYS A 20 25.83 -31.01 2.87
C LYS A 20 25.18 -29.84 3.59
N LEU A 21 24.19 -29.21 2.97
CA LEU A 21 23.21 -28.39 3.68
C LEU A 21 21.86 -29.08 3.58
N ASP A 22 21.22 -29.22 4.74
CA ASP A 22 19.90 -29.79 4.93
C ASP A 22 18.84 -28.93 4.24
N GLU A 23 18.15 -29.52 3.26
CA GLU A 23 16.93 -28.97 2.68
C GLU A 23 15.73 -29.43 3.52
N SER A 24 15.19 -28.54 4.35
CA SER A 24 13.87 -28.73 4.96
C SER A 24 12.79 -28.32 3.96
N ILE A 25 12.38 -29.30 3.15
CA ILE A 25 11.22 -29.23 2.27
C ILE A 25 9.96 -29.27 3.15
N ILE A 26 9.21 -28.17 3.20
CA ILE A 26 7.82 -28.19 3.69
C ILE A 26 6.93 -28.63 2.53
N THR A 27 6.74 -29.95 2.41
CA THR A 27 5.67 -30.57 1.64
C THR A 27 4.43 -30.65 2.53
N THR A 28 3.40 -29.88 2.22
CA THR A 28 2.06 -30.10 2.78
C THR A 28 1.32 -31.11 1.91
N SER A 29 1.46 -32.39 2.25
CA SER A 29 0.52 -33.46 1.88
C SER A 29 -0.06 -34.08 3.15
N GLU A 30 -1.38 -34.27 3.13
CA GLU A 30 -2.28 -34.77 4.17
C GLU A 30 -1.78 -35.96 5.00
N VAL A 31 -2.05 -35.97 6.31
CA VAL A 31 -2.47 -37.19 7.04
C VAL A 31 -3.37 -36.80 8.23
N SER A 32 -4.61 -37.30 8.16
CA SER A 32 -5.58 -37.41 9.26
C SER A 32 -4.94 -38.00 10.53
N ARG A 33 -4.88 -37.23 11.60
CA ARG A 33 -4.66 -37.75 12.96
C ARG A 33 -5.65 -37.11 13.92
N VAL A 34 -6.64 -37.91 14.32
CA VAL A 34 -7.45 -37.72 15.52
C VAL A 34 -6.48 -37.57 16.71
N ARG A 35 -6.35 -36.35 17.23
CA ARG A 35 -5.63 -36.08 18.48
C ARG A 35 -6.65 -35.81 19.57
N GLN A 36 -6.53 -36.59 20.64
CA GLN A 36 -7.23 -36.41 21.90
C GLN A 36 -7.03 -34.98 22.42
N ILE A 37 -8.14 -34.38 22.82
CA ILE A 37 -8.26 -33.04 23.40
C ILE A 37 -7.67 -33.08 24.82
N PRO A 38 -6.70 -32.22 25.18
CA PRO A 38 -6.29 -32.04 26.57
C PRO A 38 -7.37 -31.28 27.35
N PRO A 39 -7.55 -31.53 28.66
CA PRO A 39 -8.61 -30.92 29.45
C PRO A 39 -8.45 -29.40 29.53
N LEU A 40 -9.59 -28.70 29.41
CA LEU A 40 -9.73 -27.25 29.55
C LEU A 40 -9.01 -26.74 30.81
N ILE A 41 -8.05 -25.84 30.60
CA ILE A 41 -7.60 -24.93 31.64
C ILE A 41 -8.68 -23.85 31.76
N LEU A 42 -9.36 -23.83 32.91
CA LEU A 42 -10.28 -22.77 33.31
C LEU A 42 -9.50 -21.44 33.32
N LEU A 43 -9.75 -20.59 32.33
CA LEU A 43 -9.32 -19.20 32.37
C LEU A 43 -10.11 -18.47 33.47
N GLN A 44 -9.38 -17.83 34.37
CA GLN A 44 -9.94 -16.98 35.42
C GLN A 44 -10.79 -15.86 34.82
N PRO A 45 -11.85 -15.41 35.52
CA PRO A 45 -12.74 -14.36 35.03
C PRO A 45 -11.97 -13.05 34.79
N VAL A 46 -12.26 -12.46 33.64
CA VAL A 46 -11.82 -11.12 33.24
C VAL A 46 -12.35 -10.12 34.27
N ASN A 47 -11.46 -9.25 34.76
CA ASN A 47 -11.73 -8.20 35.75
C ASN A 47 -13.00 -7.40 35.40
N ASP A 48 -13.96 -7.39 36.33
CA ASP A 48 -15.20 -6.59 36.29
C ASP A 48 -14.94 -5.08 36.09
N SER A 49 -13.71 -4.61 36.35
CA SER A 49 -13.30 -3.23 36.12
C SER A 49 -13.35 -2.82 34.64
N LEU A 50 -13.02 -3.71 33.71
CA LEU A 50 -12.95 -3.36 32.28
C LEU A 50 -14.35 -3.30 31.63
N GLN A 51 -15.30 -4.07 32.15
CA GLN A 51 -16.69 -4.05 31.69
C GLN A 51 -17.43 -2.77 32.10
N ASN A 52 -17.09 -2.20 33.25
CA ASN A 52 -17.67 -0.93 33.70
C ASN A 52 -17.20 0.25 32.84
N ASP A 53 -15.91 0.28 32.45
CA ASP A 53 -15.36 1.33 31.58
C ASP A 53 -15.99 1.30 30.16
N ILE A 54 -16.27 0.10 29.64
CA ILE A 54 -16.93 -0.07 28.33
C ILE A 54 -18.42 0.34 28.39
N GLN A 55 -19.12 0.09 29.50
CA GLN A 55 -20.51 0.52 29.66
C GLN A 55 -20.64 2.04 29.79
N ASP A 56 -19.69 2.72 30.44
CA ASP A 56 -19.74 4.18 30.58
C ASP A 56 -19.39 4.92 29.27
N LEU A 57 -18.49 4.35 28.45
CA LEU A 57 -18.24 4.86 27.09
C LEU A 57 -19.48 4.73 26.17
N SER A 58 -20.21 3.61 26.27
CA SER A 58 -21.47 3.39 25.54
C SER A 58 -22.55 4.40 25.90
N LYS A 59 -22.73 4.71 27.19
CA LYS A 59 -23.72 5.69 27.66
C LYS A 59 -23.42 7.12 27.20
N ASN A 60 -22.15 7.53 27.21
CA ASN A 60 -21.75 8.86 26.74
C ASN A 60 -21.93 9.05 25.24
N MET A 61 -21.73 7.99 24.44
CA MET A 61 -21.98 8.01 23.00
C MET A 61 -23.46 8.15 22.67
N HIS A 62 -24.35 7.46 23.41
CA HIS A 62 -25.81 7.62 23.25
C HIS A 62 -26.32 9.00 23.69
N TYR A 63 -25.76 9.57 24.76
CA TYR A 63 -26.12 10.92 25.20
C TYR A 63 -25.77 11.99 24.16
N THR A 64 -24.62 11.84 23.48
CA THR A 64 -24.17 12.76 22.43
C THR A 64 -25.01 12.65 21.15
N GLN A 65 -25.46 11.44 20.79
CA GLN A 65 -26.41 11.24 19.69
C GLN A 65 -27.78 11.87 19.97
N GLN A 66 -28.29 11.77 21.20
CA GLN A 66 -29.57 12.37 21.57
C GLN A 66 -29.52 13.91 21.58
N LEU A 67 -28.41 14.51 22.04
CA LEU A 67 -28.19 15.97 21.98
C LEU A 67 -28.11 16.52 20.55
N ASN A 68 -27.56 15.73 19.61
CA ASN A 68 -27.50 16.11 18.20
C ASN A 68 -28.86 15.97 17.49
N MET A 69 -29.69 15.01 17.89
CA MET A 69 -31.06 14.84 17.38
C MET A 69 -32.01 15.94 17.89
N ALA A 70 -31.85 16.37 19.14
CA ALA A 70 -32.68 17.43 19.74
C ALA A 70 -32.41 18.84 19.17
N LYS A 71 -31.31 19.05 18.44
CA LYS A 71 -30.92 20.34 17.84
C LYS A 71 -31.36 20.52 16.37
N LEU A 72 -32.05 19.55 15.78
CA LEU A 72 -32.41 19.55 14.35
C LEU A 72 -33.84 20.00 14.03
N HIS A 73 -34.63 20.43 15.02
CA HIS A 73 -35.93 21.03 14.75
C HIS A 73 -35.84 22.55 14.57
N ILE A 74 -36.19 22.98 13.35
CA ILE A 74 -36.54 24.34 12.91
C ILE A 74 -35.35 25.24 12.57
N LEU A 75 -34.69 24.96 11.44
CA LEU A 75 -34.12 26.02 10.61
C LEU A 75 -34.88 26.05 9.27
N PRO A 76 -35.35 27.23 8.81
CA PRO A 76 -35.98 27.34 7.51
C PRO A 76 -35.00 26.92 6.40
N PRO A 77 -35.49 26.35 5.29
CA PRO A 77 -34.63 25.97 4.18
C PRO A 77 -33.86 27.21 3.69
N PRO A 78 -32.54 27.11 3.48
CA PRO A 78 -31.77 28.24 2.96
C PRO A 78 -32.34 28.63 1.59
N PRO A 79 -32.39 29.94 1.26
CA PRO A 79 -32.81 30.38 -0.06
C PRO A 79 -31.93 29.72 -1.14
N PRO A 80 -32.46 29.49 -2.36
CA PRO A 80 -31.70 28.89 -3.44
C PRO A 80 -30.49 29.78 -3.76
N SER A 81 -29.35 29.41 -3.18
CA SER A 81 -28.10 30.13 -3.38
C SER A 81 -27.65 29.85 -4.80
N SER A 82 -27.53 30.92 -5.59
CA SER A 82 -26.82 30.91 -6.86
C SER A 82 -25.49 30.18 -6.68
N PRO A 83 -25.14 29.21 -7.55
CA PRO A 83 -23.94 28.41 -7.38
C PRO A 83 -22.72 29.34 -7.23
N PRO A 84 -21.87 29.15 -6.20
CA PRO A 84 -20.75 30.03 -5.96
C PRO A 84 -19.87 30.10 -7.22
N PRO A 85 -19.40 31.30 -7.63
CA PRO A 85 -18.67 31.51 -8.89
C PRO A 85 -17.39 30.67 -9.02
N PHE A 86 -16.87 30.14 -7.92
CA PHE A 86 -15.68 29.29 -7.88
C PHE A 86 -15.87 27.88 -8.47
N LYS A 87 -17.10 27.35 -8.60
CA LYS A 87 -17.31 26.03 -9.21
C LYS A 87 -17.20 26.07 -10.74
N LYS A 88 -17.58 27.18 -11.40
CA LYS A 88 -17.48 27.32 -12.86
C LYS A 88 -16.03 27.49 -13.34
N ILE A 89 -15.21 28.24 -12.61
CA ILE A 89 -13.80 28.49 -12.99
C ILE A 89 -13.00 27.17 -13.01
N ARG A 90 -13.25 26.24 -12.08
CA ARG A 90 -12.57 24.93 -12.12
C ARG A 90 -12.95 24.08 -13.32
N GLN A 91 -14.20 24.13 -13.77
CA GLN A 91 -14.69 23.23 -14.81
C GLN A 91 -14.27 23.68 -16.21
N GLU A 92 -14.27 24.97 -16.51
CA GLU A 92 -13.78 25.52 -17.78
C GLU A 92 -12.26 25.44 -17.88
N VAL A 93 -11.53 25.69 -16.78
CA VAL A 93 -10.08 25.45 -16.74
C VAL A 93 -9.81 23.97 -16.97
N LEU A 94 -10.51 23.06 -16.31
CA LEU A 94 -10.34 21.62 -16.52
C LEU A 94 -10.68 21.20 -17.96
N GLN A 95 -11.73 21.76 -18.57
CA GLN A 95 -12.13 21.46 -19.96
C GLN A 95 -11.09 21.96 -20.97
N ASN A 96 -10.66 23.22 -20.88
CA ASN A 96 -9.59 23.78 -21.74
C ASN A 96 -8.26 23.06 -21.55
N TYR A 97 -8.03 22.59 -20.33
CA TYR A 97 -6.83 21.85 -19.97
C TYR A 97 -6.81 20.43 -20.53
N LEU A 98 -7.97 19.77 -20.52
CA LEU A 98 -8.14 18.45 -21.13
C LEU A 98 -8.12 18.55 -22.67
N SER A 99 -8.71 19.59 -23.26
CA SER A 99 -8.79 19.75 -24.72
C SER A 99 -7.44 20.09 -25.38
N MET A 100 -6.52 20.76 -24.68
CA MET A 100 -5.18 21.05 -25.21
C MET A 100 -4.19 19.88 -25.07
N ARG A 101 -4.56 18.75 -24.43
CA ARG A 101 -3.60 17.73 -23.98
C ARG A 101 -3.94 16.29 -24.29
N THR A 102 -4.95 16.05 -25.10
CA THR A 102 -5.21 14.71 -25.64
C THR A 102 -4.02 14.16 -26.43
N ASP A 103 -3.12 15.03 -26.89
CA ASP A 103 -1.94 14.65 -27.69
C ASP A 103 -0.73 14.21 -26.84
N ASP A 104 -0.73 14.45 -25.51
CA ASP A 104 0.33 14.00 -24.60
C ASP A 104 0.00 12.59 -24.07
N GLU A 105 0.58 11.56 -24.70
CA GLU A 105 0.39 10.15 -24.32
C GLU A 105 0.72 9.90 -22.83
N ALA A 106 1.74 10.56 -22.29
CA ALA A 106 2.14 10.39 -20.90
C ALA A 106 1.10 10.99 -19.94
N PHE A 107 0.54 12.15 -20.31
CA PHE A 107 -0.55 12.76 -19.55
C PHE A 107 -1.80 11.90 -19.59
N MET A 108 -2.21 11.43 -20.77
CA MET A 108 -3.37 10.55 -20.93
C MET A 108 -3.20 9.24 -20.16
N HIS A 109 -2.01 8.66 -20.19
CA HIS A 109 -1.68 7.48 -19.38
C HIS A 109 -1.82 7.77 -17.88
N ALA A 110 -1.27 8.89 -17.40
CA ALA A 110 -1.38 9.27 -15.99
C ALA A 110 -2.84 9.46 -15.56
N ILE A 111 -3.67 10.10 -16.39
CA ILE A 111 -5.10 10.28 -16.15
C ILE A 111 -5.83 8.94 -16.10
N ASN A 112 -5.58 8.06 -17.08
CA ASN A 112 -6.20 6.73 -17.15
C ASN A 112 -5.78 5.84 -15.96
N ALA A 113 -4.52 5.89 -15.54
CA ALA A 113 -4.02 5.14 -14.38
C ALA A 113 -4.57 5.68 -13.04
N GLY A 114 -5.16 6.89 -13.04
CA GLY A 114 -5.85 7.46 -11.91
C GLY A 114 -4.96 8.12 -10.86
N LEU A 115 -5.62 8.80 -9.91
CA LEU A 115 -4.99 9.72 -8.97
C LEU A 115 -3.98 9.06 -8.01
N VAL A 116 -4.29 7.86 -7.53
CA VAL A 116 -3.41 7.08 -6.64
C VAL A 116 -2.10 6.76 -7.33
N TRP A 117 -2.18 6.29 -8.58
CA TRP A 117 -1.01 6.02 -9.41
C TRP A 117 -0.18 7.29 -9.59
N GLN A 118 -0.82 8.42 -9.91
CA GLN A 118 -0.13 9.69 -10.10
C GLN A 118 0.66 10.09 -8.85
N THR A 119 0.08 9.94 -7.65
CA THR A 119 0.80 10.29 -6.40
C THR A 119 1.89 9.30 -6.01
N LEU A 120 1.71 8.01 -6.28
CA LEU A 120 2.78 7.01 -6.09
C LEU A 120 3.96 7.30 -7.01
N VAL A 121 3.69 7.55 -8.29
CA VAL A 121 4.71 7.80 -9.31
C VAL A 121 5.41 9.12 -9.08
N GLY A 122 4.68 10.18 -8.77
CA GLY A 122 5.28 11.49 -8.56
C GLY A 122 6.10 11.62 -7.27
N ALA A 123 6.10 10.59 -6.40
CA ALA A 123 7.10 10.46 -5.36
C ALA A 123 8.51 10.27 -5.94
N PHE A 124 8.62 9.71 -7.15
CA PHE A 124 9.88 9.41 -7.84
C PHE A 124 10.15 10.35 -9.01
N VAL A 125 9.11 10.73 -9.75
CA VAL A 125 9.23 11.62 -10.93
C VAL A 125 8.61 12.97 -10.66
N ARG A 126 9.11 14.02 -11.33
CA ARG A 126 8.48 15.32 -11.31
C ARG A 126 7.60 15.44 -12.55
N PHE A 127 6.30 15.58 -12.37
CA PHE A 127 5.41 15.85 -13.49
C PHE A 127 5.70 17.24 -14.07
N PRO A 128 5.46 17.45 -15.38
CA PRO A 128 5.55 18.78 -15.99
C PRO A 128 4.77 19.80 -15.16
N LYS A 129 5.33 21.00 -14.95
CA LYS A 129 4.66 22.06 -14.17
C LYS A 129 3.24 22.33 -14.67
N ILE A 130 3.06 22.20 -15.97
CA ILE A 130 1.78 22.44 -16.60
C ILE A 130 0.73 21.40 -16.15
N TRP A 131 1.09 20.19 -15.66
CA TRP A 131 0.22 19.06 -15.25
C TRP A 131 -0.66 19.30 -14.01
N TYR A 132 -0.29 20.17 -13.08
CA TYR A 132 -1.08 20.42 -11.86
C TYR A 132 -0.93 21.87 -11.39
N ASN A 133 -1.00 22.84 -12.29
CA ASN A 133 -0.80 24.28 -11.98
C ASN A 133 0.53 24.57 -11.25
N GLY A 134 1.58 23.83 -11.60
CA GLY A 134 2.90 23.94 -10.98
C GLY A 134 3.11 23.04 -9.76
N ALA A 135 2.05 22.43 -9.21
CA ALA A 135 2.16 21.49 -8.10
C ALA A 135 2.97 20.25 -8.51
N ARG A 136 3.71 19.70 -7.55
CA ARG A 136 4.58 18.54 -7.78
C ARG A 136 3.79 17.24 -8.00
N LEU A 137 2.64 17.14 -7.35
CA LEU A 137 1.74 16.00 -7.33
C LEU A 137 0.31 16.52 -7.47
N PRO A 138 -0.63 15.74 -8.02
CA PRO A 138 -2.03 16.07 -7.88
C PRO A 138 -2.48 15.89 -6.44
N GLY A 139 -3.35 16.79 -6.00
CA GLY A 139 -3.96 16.67 -4.69
C GLY A 139 -4.84 15.44 -4.57
N MET A 140 -4.60 14.61 -3.56
CA MET A 140 -5.53 13.52 -3.21
C MET A 140 -6.65 13.97 -2.27
N GLY A 141 -6.81 15.27 -2.05
CA GLY A 141 -7.83 15.83 -1.16
C GLY A 141 -7.37 17.18 -0.60
N ILE A 142 -7.43 17.29 0.73
CA ILE A 142 -7.05 18.49 1.49
C ILE A 142 -5.52 18.54 1.53
N GLU A 143 -4.92 19.15 0.52
CA GLU A 143 -3.50 19.48 0.55
C GLU A 143 -3.35 20.89 1.14
N ALA A 144 -2.48 20.99 2.13
CA ALA A 144 -2.07 22.25 2.72
C ALA A 144 -1.49 23.14 1.62
N GLU A 145 -2.10 24.32 1.42
CA GLU A 145 -1.66 25.31 0.41
C GLU A 145 -0.20 25.76 0.62
N ASP A 146 0.39 25.48 1.79
CA ASP A 146 1.64 26.08 2.24
C ASP A 146 2.74 25.07 2.62
N GLY A 147 3.04 24.12 1.72
CA GLY A 147 4.34 23.42 1.74
C GLY A 147 4.66 22.56 2.98
N ALA A 148 3.65 22.16 3.74
CA ALA A 148 3.84 21.48 5.03
C ALA A 148 3.79 19.95 4.93
N ALA A 149 4.79 19.34 5.59
CA ALA A 149 4.91 17.93 5.97
C ALA A 149 5.10 16.88 4.87
N ASP A 150 5.80 15.83 5.27
CA ASP A 150 6.30 14.75 4.44
C ASP A 150 5.18 13.82 3.97
N VAL A 151 4.36 14.26 3.00
CA VAL A 151 3.25 13.46 2.44
C VAL A 151 3.76 12.35 1.49
N ARG A 152 4.87 11.70 1.85
CA ARG A 152 5.50 10.61 1.13
C ARG A 152 4.79 9.30 1.43
N TRP A 153 4.70 8.47 0.40
CA TRP A 153 4.33 7.07 0.55
C TRP A 153 5.39 6.31 1.34
N LYS A 154 4.99 5.64 2.42
CA LYS A 154 5.81 4.74 3.23
C LYS A 154 5.51 3.30 2.80
N TYR A 155 6.49 2.58 2.27
CA TYR A 155 6.32 1.18 1.85
C TYR A 155 6.61 0.27 3.04
N ILE A 156 5.60 -0.42 3.55
CA ILE A 156 5.69 -1.12 4.85
C ILE A 156 5.69 -2.65 4.75
N SER A 157 5.39 -3.21 3.57
CA SER A 157 5.47 -4.65 3.36
C SER A 157 5.82 -5.00 1.93
N ARG A 158 6.56 -6.11 1.76
CA ARG A 158 6.80 -6.77 0.48
C ARG A 158 6.74 -8.28 0.67
N ASN A 159 5.83 -8.95 -0.02
CA ASN A 159 5.57 -10.37 0.14
C ASN A 159 5.66 -11.07 -1.22
N ARG A 160 6.43 -12.14 -1.28
CA ARG A 160 6.52 -12.99 -2.47
C ARG A 160 5.50 -14.12 -2.36
N ILE A 161 4.65 -14.25 -3.36
CA ILE A 161 3.61 -15.29 -3.45
C ILE A 161 3.84 -16.14 -4.69
N ARG A 162 3.71 -17.45 -4.56
CA ARG A 162 3.89 -18.44 -5.62
C ARG A 162 2.56 -19.16 -5.88
N GLY A 163 2.21 -19.37 -7.15
CA GLY A 163 1.12 -20.27 -7.55
C GLY A 163 -0.29 -19.76 -7.27
N ASN A 164 -0.50 -18.46 -7.06
CA ASN A 164 -1.83 -17.90 -6.86
C ASN A 164 -2.48 -17.52 -8.20
N ASN A 165 -3.49 -18.29 -8.63
CA ASN A 165 -4.17 -18.11 -9.91
C ASN A 165 -4.85 -16.73 -10.06
N LEU A 166 -5.42 -16.20 -8.97
CA LEU A 166 -6.08 -14.89 -9.00
C LEU A 166 -5.06 -13.78 -9.24
N LEU A 167 -3.95 -13.77 -8.50
CA LEU A 167 -2.85 -12.81 -8.70
C LEU A 167 -2.22 -12.94 -10.09
N ASN A 168 -2.05 -14.18 -10.58
CA ASN A 168 -1.58 -14.45 -11.94
C ASN A 168 -2.54 -13.92 -13.00
N SER A 169 -3.85 -13.86 -12.71
CA SER A 169 -4.84 -13.30 -13.63
C SER A 169 -4.76 -11.77 -13.74
N PHE A 170 -4.44 -11.08 -12.63
CA PHE A 170 -4.24 -9.63 -12.57
C PHE A 170 -2.91 -9.18 -13.17
N VAL A 171 -1.85 -9.93 -12.92
CA VAL A 171 -0.50 -9.65 -13.44
C VAL A 171 -0.07 -10.85 -14.27
N ARG A 172 -0.34 -10.81 -15.58
CA ARG A 172 -0.01 -11.92 -16.48
C ARG A 172 1.40 -11.78 -16.99
N TYR A 173 2.23 -12.79 -16.73
CA TYR A 173 3.51 -12.91 -17.42
C TYR A 173 3.25 -13.21 -18.90
N ARG A 174 3.94 -12.50 -19.79
CA ARG A 174 3.95 -12.78 -21.22
C ARG A 174 5.38 -12.68 -21.71
N SER A 175 5.90 -13.75 -22.29
CA SER A 175 7.27 -13.78 -22.80
C SER A 175 7.53 -12.75 -23.92
N SER A 176 6.50 -12.33 -24.64
CA SER A 176 6.58 -11.41 -25.78
C SER A 176 6.30 -9.94 -25.45
N VAL A 177 5.75 -9.63 -24.27
CA VAL A 177 5.32 -8.27 -23.91
C VAL A 177 5.83 -7.95 -22.51
N PRO A 178 6.40 -6.76 -22.26
CA PRO A 178 6.77 -6.34 -20.91
C PRO A 178 5.61 -6.56 -19.94
N THR A 179 5.89 -7.25 -18.84
CA THR A 179 4.88 -7.56 -17.85
C THR A 179 4.57 -6.29 -17.08
N LYS A 180 3.32 -5.87 -17.13
CA LYS A 180 2.86 -4.69 -16.40
C LYS A 180 2.41 -5.11 -15.01
N GLY A 181 2.77 -4.31 -14.01
CA GLY A 181 2.27 -4.46 -12.66
C GLY A 181 0.79 -4.09 -12.59
N ARG A 182 0.22 -4.14 -11.38
CA ARG A 182 -1.17 -3.76 -11.15
C ARG A 182 -1.33 -3.24 -9.73
N LEU A 183 -1.92 -2.05 -9.58
CA LEU A 183 -2.52 -1.65 -8.32
C LEU A 183 -3.79 -2.47 -8.10
N LEU A 184 -3.84 -3.24 -7.02
CA LEU A 184 -4.96 -4.14 -6.75
C LEU A 184 -6.00 -3.48 -5.86
N LEU A 185 -5.57 -2.88 -4.75
CA LEU A 185 -6.46 -2.34 -3.75
C LEU A 185 -5.99 -0.96 -3.31
N HIS A 186 -6.93 -0.02 -3.23
CA HIS A 186 -6.75 1.27 -2.58
C HIS A 186 -7.81 1.44 -1.49
N ILE A 187 -7.39 1.60 -0.25
CA ILE A 187 -8.27 1.85 0.89
C ILE A 187 -8.10 3.30 1.32
N ILE A 188 -9.20 4.05 1.30
CA ILE A 188 -9.29 5.40 1.87
C ILE A 188 -9.89 5.25 3.27
N VAL A 189 -9.04 5.38 4.28
CA VAL A 189 -9.44 5.33 5.69
C VAL A 189 -9.99 6.69 6.09
N ARG A 190 -11.17 6.69 6.71
CA ARG A 190 -11.81 7.88 7.28
C ARG A 190 -11.68 7.89 8.80
N ASP A 191 -11.46 9.08 9.35
CA ASP A 191 -11.55 9.31 10.80
C ASP A 191 -13.01 9.37 11.27
N LEU A 192 -13.22 9.58 12.57
CA LEU A 192 -14.55 9.76 13.18
C LEU A 192 -15.33 10.97 12.63
N ASN A 193 -14.64 11.93 12.00
CA ASN A 193 -15.24 13.10 11.35
C ASN A 193 -15.55 12.86 9.87
N TRP A 194 -15.46 11.60 9.40
CA TRP A 194 -15.64 11.21 8.00
C TRP A 194 -14.63 11.81 7.03
N ARG A 195 -13.52 12.36 7.55
CA ARG A 195 -12.44 12.94 6.75
C ARG A 195 -11.43 11.86 6.39
N PRO A 196 -10.98 11.78 5.13
CA PRO A 196 -9.90 10.88 4.75
C PRO A 196 -8.63 11.17 5.56
N SER A 197 -8.22 10.23 6.42
CA SER A 197 -7.07 10.38 7.32
C SER A 197 -5.84 9.61 6.83
N LYS A 198 -6.03 8.52 6.08
CA LYS A 198 -4.95 7.66 5.59
C LYS A 198 -5.34 6.97 4.29
N ASP A 199 -4.37 6.80 3.40
CA ASP A 199 -4.47 5.90 2.25
C ASP A 199 -3.61 4.67 2.46
N ILE A 200 -4.15 3.51 2.11
CA ILE A 200 -3.41 2.25 2.03
C ILE A 200 -3.52 1.75 0.60
N VAL A 201 -2.40 1.40 -0.02
CA VAL A 201 -2.36 0.87 -1.38
C VAL A 201 -1.62 -0.46 -1.38
N ILE A 202 -2.22 -1.44 -2.05
CA ILE A 202 -1.62 -2.75 -2.29
C ILE A 202 -1.49 -2.93 -3.80
N GLY A 203 -0.26 -3.17 -4.24
CA GLY A 203 0.05 -3.47 -5.63
C GLY A 203 0.75 -4.80 -5.77
N CYS A 204 0.74 -5.31 -7.00
CA CYS A 204 1.33 -6.59 -7.36
C CYS A 204 2.11 -6.44 -8.66
N TYR A 205 3.28 -7.08 -8.73
CA TYR A 205 4.11 -7.09 -9.94
C TYR A 205 4.86 -8.41 -10.11
N PHE A 206 5.41 -8.62 -11.30
CA PHE A 206 6.27 -9.76 -11.59
C PHE A 206 7.74 -9.42 -11.29
N PRO A 207 8.42 -10.14 -10.37
CA PRO A 207 9.78 -9.79 -9.98
C PRO A 207 10.83 -10.07 -11.06
N GLY A 208 10.55 -11.03 -11.96
CA GLY A 208 11.50 -11.53 -12.94
C GLY A 208 11.56 -10.76 -14.26
N ASP A 209 10.82 -9.66 -14.40
CA ASP A 209 10.83 -8.92 -15.67
C ASP A 209 12.25 -8.37 -15.91
N ALA A 210 12.83 -8.66 -17.08
CA ALA A 210 14.24 -8.45 -17.41
C ALA A 210 14.69 -6.97 -17.29
N TYR A 211 13.71 -6.07 -17.19
CA TYR A 211 13.86 -4.63 -17.05
C TYR A 211 13.86 -4.15 -15.59
N ASN A 212 13.45 -5.00 -14.63
CA ASN A 212 13.59 -4.79 -13.19
C ASN A 212 15.00 -5.14 -12.68
N LYS A 213 16.05 -4.92 -13.51
CA LYS A 213 17.46 -4.94 -13.08
C LYS A 213 17.78 -3.99 -11.93
N VAL A 214 16.81 -3.16 -11.50
CA VAL A 214 16.96 -2.29 -10.34
C VAL A 214 17.08 -3.10 -9.03
N SER A 215 16.56 -4.32 -8.97
CA SER A 215 16.79 -5.22 -7.83
C SER A 215 18.01 -6.12 -8.08
N MET A 216 19.21 -5.53 -8.08
CA MET A 216 20.49 -6.26 -8.20
C MET A 216 20.84 -7.14 -6.98
N LEU A 217 19.88 -7.49 -6.12
CA LEU A 217 20.14 -8.24 -4.88
C LEU A 217 19.81 -9.74 -4.97
N VAL A 218 19.34 -10.24 -6.11
CA VAL A 218 19.05 -11.66 -6.28
C VAL A 218 20.00 -12.26 -7.31
N GLU A 219 21.22 -12.55 -6.88
CA GLU A 219 22.25 -13.24 -7.68
C GLU A 219 21.89 -14.70 -8.00
N ASN A 220 20.83 -15.26 -7.39
CA ASN A 220 20.30 -16.57 -7.76
C ASN A 220 19.21 -16.47 -8.82
N ARG A 221 19.64 -16.37 -10.08
CA ARG A 221 18.82 -16.53 -11.30
C ARG A 221 18.41 -17.99 -11.56
N ASN A 222 18.03 -18.73 -10.52
CA ASN A 222 17.34 -20.00 -10.73
C ASN A 222 15.93 -19.67 -11.21
N SER A 223 15.83 -19.52 -12.54
CA SER A 223 14.67 -19.59 -13.41
C SER A 223 13.44 -18.79 -12.97
N CYS A 224 13.14 -17.77 -13.77
CA CYS A 224 11.82 -17.24 -14.12
C CYS A 224 10.64 -18.12 -13.70
N ASP A 225 10.29 -18.13 -12.41
CA ASP A 225 9.05 -18.76 -12.02
C ASP A 225 7.93 -17.82 -12.40
N GLU A 226 7.36 -18.08 -13.58
CA GLU A 226 6.23 -17.36 -14.17
C GLU A 226 5.03 -17.29 -13.23
N ASN A 227 4.99 -18.11 -12.17
CA ASN A 227 3.94 -18.15 -11.16
C ASN A 227 4.27 -17.37 -9.89
N VAL A 228 5.39 -16.65 -9.84
CA VAL A 228 5.75 -15.81 -8.68
C VAL A 228 5.29 -14.39 -8.90
N ARG A 229 4.65 -13.82 -7.89
CA ARG A 229 4.28 -12.41 -7.82
C ARG A 229 4.83 -11.79 -6.55
N GLU A 230 5.25 -10.54 -6.65
CA GLU A 230 5.58 -9.72 -5.49
C GLU A 230 4.47 -8.73 -5.23
N ILE A 231 3.95 -8.78 -4.00
CA ILE A 231 2.97 -7.84 -3.48
C ILE A 231 3.71 -6.82 -2.65
N PHE A 232 3.36 -5.55 -2.80
CA PHE A 232 3.82 -4.49 -1.92
C PHE A 232 2.63 -3.78 -1.29
N MET A 233 2.86 -3.23 -0.09
CA MET A 233 1.90 -2.37 0.60
C MET A 233 2.56 -1.05 0.92
N ALA A 234 1.89 0.05 0.58
CA ALA A 234 2.30 1.41 0.86
C ALA A 234 1.19 2.16 1.61
N ILE A 235 1.58 3.02 2.53
CA ILE A 235 0.66 3.88 3.27
C ILE A 235 1.04 5.35 3.08
N ARG A 236 0.04 6.23 3.07
CA ARG A 236 0.22 7.68 3.05
C ARG A 236 -0.73 8.27 4.07
N ASP A 237 -0.20 9.08 4.97
CA ASP A 237 -1.03 9.84 5.90
C ASP A 237 -1.58 11.09 5.19
N ARG A 238 -2.86 11.40 5.41
CA ARG A 238 -3.48 12.64 4.94
C ARG A 238 -3.47 13.61 6.12
N TRP A 239 -2.68 14.67 5.98
CA TRP A 239 -2.38 15.60 7.07
C TRP A 239 -3.51 16.59 7.31
N GLU A 240 -4.11 16.58 8.51
CA GLU A 240 -5.00 17.66 8.97
C GLU A 240 -4.74 18.14 10.41
N PHE A 241 -3.87 17.51 11.21
CA PHE A 241 -3.86 17.77 12.66
C PHE A 241 -2.73 18.64 13.20
N THR A 242 -1.84 19.13 12.35
CA THR A 242 -0.69 19.91 12.81
C THR A 242 -0.42 21.00 11.79
N THR A 243 -1.31 21.98 11.70
CA THR A 243 -0.82 23.32 11.39
C THR A 243 -0.01 23.76 12.61
N PRO A 244 1.32 23.84 12.55
CA PRO A 244 2.05 24.60 13.55
C PRO A 244 1.41 25.98 13.60
N SER A 245 0.95 26.40 14.78
CA SER A 245 0.49 27.77 14.96
C SER A 245 1.58 28.69 14.43
N ALA A 246 1.21 29.63 13.54
CA ALA A 246 2.15 30.59 12.94
C ALA A 246 2.93 31.39 13.99
N ASN A 247 2.51 31.33 15.26
CA ASN A 247 3.15 31.97 16.39
C ASN A 247 4.36 31.20 16.96
N GLY A 248 4.79 30.09 16.36
CA GLY A 248 5.99 29.37 16.82
C GLY A 248 5.88 28.75 18.22
N ASP A 249 4.72 28.88 18.88
CA ASP A 249 4.40 28.16 20.09
C ASP A 249 4.17 26.69 19.74
N TYR A 250 5.24 25.91 19.87
CA TYR A 250 5.19 24.46 20.02
C TYR A 250 4.45 24.14 21.32
N SER A 251 3.14 24.35 21.34
CA SER A 251 2.28 23.76 22.37
C SER A 251 2.23 22.26 22.09
N SER A 252 3.22 21.57 22.66
CA SER A 252 3.56 20.15 22.53
C SER A 252 2.56 19.20 23.20
N SER A 253 1.31 19.63 23.42
CA SER A 253 0.33 18.86 24.21
C SER A 253 -0.88 18.38 23.43
N ILE A 254 -1.00 18.64 22.12
CA ILE A 254 -1.93 17.87 21.30
C ILE A 254 -1.27 16.50 21.14
N ALA A 255 -1.63 15.59 22.05
CA ALA A 255 -1.26 14.18 22.00
C ALA A 255 -1.34 13.73 20.55
N GLU A 256 -0.23 13.18 20.01
CA GLU A 256 -0.26 12.60 18.68
C GLU A 256 -1.49 11.70 18.62
N PRO A 257 -2.44 11.94 17.70
CA PRO A 257 -3.66 11.16 17.64
C PRO A 257 -3.24 9.70 17.56
N THR A 258 -3.54 8.92 18.60
CA THR A 258 -3.09 7.55 18.74
C THR A 258 -3.59 6.78 17.52
N ARG A 259 -2.68 6.48 16.58
CA ARG A 259 -3.04 5.84 15.31
C ARG A 259 -3.31 4.38 15.57
N LEU A 260 -4.58 4.03 15.81
CA LEU A 260 -5.02 2.69 16.18
C LEU A 260 -4.59 1.63 15.14
N LEU A 261 -4.56 2.02 13.86
CA LEU A 261 -4.19 1.12 12.77
C LEU A 261 -2.69 0.86 12.65
N ASP A 262 -1.82 1.79 13.04
CA ASP A 262 -0.39 1.67 12.74
C ASP A 262 0.21 0.39 13.33
N PRO A 263 -0.02 0.03 14.61
CA PRO A 263 0.44 -1.26 15.15
C PRO A 263 -0.11 -2.48 14.41
N LEU A 264 -1.34 -2.45 13.91
CA LEU A 264 -1.91 -3.59 13.16
C LEU A 264 -1.29 -3.71 11.77
N LEU A 265 -1.06 -2.57 11.09
CA LEU A 265 -0.44 -2.51 9.78
C LEU A 265 1.04 -2.91 9.80
N THR A 266 1.76 -2.58 10.88
CA THR A 266 3.19 -2.89 11.07
C THR A 266 3.47 -4.17 11.87
N MET A 267 2.42 -4.93 12.23
CA MET A 267 2.53 -6.13 13.08
C MET A 267 3.21 -5.86 14.43
N ASN A 268 2.82 -4.77 15.10
CA ASN A 268 3.32 -4.29 16.39
C ASN A 268 4.81 -3.93 16.39
N LYS A 269 5.38 -3.63 15.22
CA LYS A 269 6.73 -3.10 15.07
C LYS A 269 6.70 -1.59 14.88
N LYS A 270 7.81 -0.91 15.17
CA LYS A 270 7.93 0.52 14.86
C LYS A 270 7.90 0.71 13.35
N MET A 271 7.40 1.86 12.89
CA MET A 271 7.25 2.17 11.47
C MET A 271 8.61 2.11 10.76
N GLU A 272 9.65 2.62 11.40
CA GLU A 272 11.01 2.70 10.89
C GLU A 272 11.61 1.30 10.65
N ASP A 273 11.22 0.33 11.47
CA ASP A 273 11.72 -1.06 11.40
C ASP A 273 11.06 -1.85 10.26
N VAL A 274 9.86 -1.47 9.84
CA VAL A 274 9.12 -2.14 8.75
C VAL A 274 9.23 -1.43 7.42
N MET A 275 9.68 -0.17 7.41
CA MET A 275 9.83 0.60 6.19
C MET A 275 10.84 -0.07 5.24
N SER A 276 10.29 -0.57 4.15
CA SER A 276 11.01 -1.16 3.04
C SER A 276 11.31 -0.11 1.96
N PRO A 277 12.35 -0.32 1.14
CA PRO A 277 12.56 0.49 -0.04
C PRO A 277 11.37 0.39 -0.99
N SER A 278 11.13 1.44 -1.79
CA SER A 278 10.17 1.36 -2.90
C SER A 278 10.45 0.14 -3.80
N PRO A 279 9.41 -0.52 -4.34
CA PRO A 279 9.55 -1.53 -5.38
C PRO A 279 10.40 -1.07 -6.57
N ILE A 280 10.35 0.23 -6.91
CA ILE A 280 11.16 0.82 -7.99
C ILE A 280 12.66 0.81 -7.65
N GLY A 281 13.02 0.72 -6.37
CA GLY A 281 14.39 0.71 -5.88
C GLY A 281 14.93 2.08 -5.45
N LYS A 282 16.16 2.09 -4.92
CA LYS A 282 16.77 3.27 -4.28
C LYS A 282 17.53 4.19 -5.24
N LYS A 283 17.95 3.69 -6.41
CA LYS A 283 18.79 4.46 -7.34
C LYS A 283 17.92 5.41 -8.16
N LYS A 284 17.95 6.69 -7.82
CA LYS A 284 17.18 7.76 -8.47
C LYS A 284 17.39 7.81 -10.01
N HIS A 285 18.57 7.42 -10.48
CA HIS A 285 18.92 7.41 -11.91
C HIS A 285 18.36 6.22 -12.71
N SER A 286 17.64 5.28 -12.07
CA SER A 286 17.05 4.15 -12.77
C SER A 286 15.54 4.27 -12.99
N VAL A 287 14.88 5.34 -12.52
CA VAL A 287 13.42 5.51 -12.69
C VAL A 287 13.12 5.89 -14.14
N ASN A 288 12.29 5.11 -14.81
CA ASN A 288 11.86 5.34 -16.19
C ASN A 288 10.42 4.86 -16.40
N ASN A 289 9.81 5.17 -17.54
CA ASN A 289 8.42 4.76 -17.77
C ASN A 289 8.25 3.24 -17.73
N TYR A 290 9.25 2.48 -18.17
CA TYR A 290 9.18 1.02 -18.18
C TYR A 290 9.09 0.42 -16.78
N ASN A 291 9.94 0.81 -15.84
CA ASN A 291 9.88 0.25 -14.48
C ASN A 291 8.68 0.75 -13.68
N ILE A 292 8.22 1.98 -13.93
CA ILE A 292 6.96 2.50 -13.39
C ILE A 292 5.81 1.59 -13.83
N ARG A 293 5.69 1.31 -15.13
CA ARG A 293 4.65 0.43 -15.68
C ARG A 293 4.80 -1.03 -15.22
N ALA A 294 6.03 -1.52 -15.10
CA ALA A 294 6.30 -2.88 -14.62
C ALA A 294 5.85 -3.11 -13.17
N ILE A 295 5.81 -2.05 -12.35
CA ILE A 295 5.46 -2.15 -10.92
C ILE A 295 4.03 -1.70 -10.63
N TYR A 296 3.63 -0.53 -11.13
CA TYR A 296 2.32 0.06 -10.82
C TYR A 296 1.27 -0.23 -11.90
N GLY A 297 1.69 -0.66 -13.08
CA GLY A 297 0.80 -0.85 -14.23
C GLY A 297 0.35 0.46 -14.86
N ASP A 298 -0.67 0.33 -15.70
CA ASP A 298 -1.22 1.43 -16.52
C ASP A 298 -2.70 1.74 -16.20
N GLU A 299 -3.33 0.93 -15.34
CA GLU A 299 -4.75 1.06 -15.02
C GLU A 299 -4.96 1.43 -13.54
N PRO A 300 -6.12 2.02 -13.18
CA PRO A 300 -6.42 2.44 -11.81
C PRO A 300 -6.60 1.22 -10.90
N PRO A 301 -6.49 1.37 -9.56
CA PRO A 301 -6.63 0.26 -8.63
C PRO A 301 -7.84 -0.64 -8.96
N ALA A 302 -7.63 -1.96 -8.99
CA ALA A 302 -8.71 -2.90 -9.35
C ALA A 302 -9.93 -2.77 -8.42
N ARG A 303 -9.71 -2.36 -7.16
CA ARG A 303 -10.76 -1.94 -6.24
C ARG A 303 -10.32 -0.75 -5.40
N THR A 304 -11.25 0.18 -5.20
CA THR A 304 -11.12 1.25 -4.20
C THR A 304 -12.21 1.07 -3.14
N VAL A 305 -11.82 1.10 -1.87
CA VAL A 305 -12.70 0.95 -0.71
C VAL A 305 -12.57 2.19 0.17
N ILE A 306 -13.68 2.68 0.68
CA ILE A 306 -13.72 3.74 1.68
C ILE A 306 -14.26 3.10 2.95
N ILE A 307 -13.53 3.20 4.06
CA ILE A 307 -13.84 2.51 5.31
C ILE A 307 -13.49 3.40 6.49
N MET A 308 -14.25 3.29 7.59
CA MET A 308 -13.91 3.98 8.84
C MET A 308 -12.70 3.35 9.51
N GLU A 309 -11.90 4.13 10.22
CA GLU A 309 -10.72 3.63 10.95
C GLU A 309 -11.09 2.52 11.94
N SER A 310 -12.18 2.69 12.69
CA SER A 310 -12.68 1.68 13.64
C SER A 310 -13.10 0.38 12.95
N GLU A 311 -13.80 0.47 11.82
CA GLU A 311 -14.24 -0.71 11.06
C GLU A 311 -13.05 -1.49 10.50
N LEU A 312 -12.04 -0.79 9.98
CA LEU A 312 -10.82 -1.41 9.48
C LEU A 312 -10.01 -2.04 10.62
N TYR A 313 -10.00 -1.41 11.80
CA TYR A 313 -9.35 -1.93 13.00
C TYR A 313 -9.97 -3.27 13.43
N ASP A 314 -11.29 -3.31 13.57
CA ASP A 314 -12.03 -4.51 13.96
C ASP A 314 -11.82 -5.65 12.95
N LEU A 315 -11.89 -5.32 11.65
CA LEU A 315 -11.63 -6.25 10.56
C LEU A 315 -10.23 -6.86 10.65
N LEU A 316 -9.21 -6.04 10.88
CA LEU A 316 -7.82 -6.51 10.98
C LEU A 316 -7.57 -7.38 12.21
N ILE A 317 -8.20 -7.09 13.34
CA ILE A 317 -8.14 -7.93 14.55
C ILE A 317 -8.77 -9.29 14.28
N ASN A 318 -10.02 -9.31 13.83
CA ASN A 318 -10.77 -10.54 13.58
C ASN A 318 -10.07 -11.42 12.52
N ALA A 319 -9.55 -10.79 11.47
CA ALA A 319 -8.79 -11.50 10.44
C ALA A 319 -7.48 -12.10 10.98
N ARG A 320 -6.78 -11.40 11.88
CA ARG A 320 -5.52 -11.88 12.48
C ARG A 320 -5.74 -13.05 13.43
N GLU A 321 -6.80 -13.00 14.23
CA GLU A 321 -7.20 -14.11 15.10
C GLU A 321 -7.53 -15.36 14.28
N SER A 322 -8.17 -15.19 13.12
CA SER A 322 -8.57 -16.29 12.25
C SER A 322 -7.42 -16.86 11.40
N ALA A 323 -6.55 -16.00 10.87
CA ALA A 323 -5.55 -16.37 9.85
C ALA A 323 -4.11 -16.50 10.37
N GLY A 324 -3.87 -16.23 11.67
CA GLY A 324 -2.55 -16.37 12.29
C GLY A 324 -1.52 -15.36 11.77
N THR A 325 -0.31 -15.83 11.45
CA THR A 325 0.86 -15.00 11.08
C THR A 325 0.88 -14.54 9.62
N CYS A 326 -0.29 -14.40 9.00
CA CYS A 326 -0.40 -13.95 7.61
C CYS A 326 -0.03 -12.46 7.46
N ALA A 327 0.54 -12.09 6.31
CA ALA A 327 0.88 -10.71 6.03
C ALA A 327 -0.38 -9.84 5.92
N THR A 328 -0.38 -8.66 6.55
CA THR A 328 -1.53 -7.74 6.54
C THR A 328 -2.00 -7.40 5.13
N ALA A 329 -1.07 -7.25 4.17
CA ALA A 329 -1.40 -7.03 2.77
C ALA A 329 -2.21 -8.21 2.16
N ILE A 330 -1.90 -9.45 2.53
CA ILE A 330 -2.61 -10.63 2.04
C ILE A 330 -3.99 -10.71 2.68
N LEU A 331 -4.12 -10.43 3.98
CA LEU A 331 -5.40 -10.39 4.68
C LEU A 331 -6.37 -9.39 4.03
N LEU A 332 -5.88 -8.18 3.74
CA LEU A 332 -6.69 -7.16 3.07
C LEU A 332 -7.08 -7.56 1.65
N LEU A 333 -6.21 -8.25 0.90
CA LEU A 333 -6.56 -8.77 -0.43
C LEU A 333 -7.57 -9.91 -0.35
N GLN A 334 -7.47 -10.81 0.62
CA GLN A 334 -8.46 -11.87 0.83
C GLN A 334 -9.84 -11.27 1.11
N GLU A 335 -9.87 -10.24 1.95
CA GLU A 335 -11.10 -9.60 2.39
C GLU A 335 -11.77 -8.75 1.31
N PHE A 336 -11.00 -8.01 0.50
CA PHE A 336 -11.57 -7.06 -0.46
C PHE A 336 -11.47 -7.50 -1.92
N ILE A 337 -10.59 -8.42 -2.28
CA ILE A 337 -10.36 -8.80 -3.70
C ILE A 337 -10.69 -10.27 -3.96
N PHE A 338 -10.32 -11.20 -3.08
CA PHE A 338 -10.44 -12.64 -3.33
C PHE A 338 -11.72 -13.28 -2.78
N ARG A 339 -12.72 -12.47 -2.40
CA ARG A 339 -14.02 -12.96 -1.94
C ARG A 339 -14.82 -13.66 -3.02
#